data_AF-A0A4Z2EC64-F1
#
_entry.id   AF-A0A4Z2EC64-F1
#
_cell.length_a   1.000
_cell.length_b   1.000
_cell.length_c   1.000
_cell.angle_alpha   90.00
_cell.angle_beta   90.00
_cell.angle_gamma   90.00
#
_symmetry.space_group_name_H-M   'P 1'
#
loop_
_entity.id
_entity.type
_entity.pdbx_description
1 polymer ?
#
loop_
_entity_poly.entity_id
_entity_poly.type
_entity_poly.pdbx_seq_one_letter_code
_entity_poly.pdbx_strand_id
1 'polypeptide(L)'
;MRGGAAEMSTIDRDSTEEGTVLIRDSLVATDWCHKTTFLGRLQLPTVLSMDEEDQKLILKEMHDWDGDQHEESPAEHFTFVFSEQKDYDSFLSVDNRNLKVFARFGVEH
;
A
#
# COMPACT_ATOMS: atom_id res chain seq x y z
N MET A 1 48.31 -18.32 -2.95
CA MET A 1 47.24 -17.70 -3.76
C MET A 1 46.06 -17.54 -2.81
N ARG A 2 45.88 -16.41 -2.12
CA ARG A 2 45.41 -15.09 -2.56
C ARG A 2 44.01 -15.13 -3.18
N GLY A 3 43.00 -14.96 -2.32
CA GLY A 3 41.86 -14.02 -2.48
C GLY A 3 40.68 -14.40 -3.38
N GLY A 4 39.47 -14.09 -2.90
CA GLY A 4 38.20 -14.08 -3.63
C GLY A 4 37.06 -14.63 -2.75
N ALA A 5 36.74 -13.98 -1.62
CA ALA A 5 35.71 -12.94 -1.50
C ALA A 5 34.28 -13.53 -1.50
N ALA A 6 33.63 -13.37 -0.34
CA ALA A 6 32.27 -13.73 -0.07
C ALA A 6 31.30 -12.92 -0.93
N GLU A 7 30.32 -13.59 -1.53
CA GLU A 7 29.05 -12.98 -1.94
C GLU A 7 27.93 -13.93 -1.55
N MET A 8 27.70 -14.01 -0.25
CA MET A 8 26.44 -14.48 0.32
C MET A 8 25.42 -13.39 0.02
N SER A 9 24.61 -13.58 -1.02
CA SER A 9 23.52 -12.67 -1.38
C SER A 9 22.55 -12.55 -0.20
N THR A 10 22.78 -11.56 0.66
CA THR A 10 21.88 -11.12 1.74
C THR A 10 20.79 -10.20 1.19
N ILE A 11 20.21 -10.57 0.05
CA ILE A 11 19.14 -9.82 -0.61
C ILE A 11 17.97 -10.78 -0.66
N ASP A 12 17.11 -10.74 0.36
CA ASP A 12 15.67 -11.01 0.20
C ASP A 12 14.87 -10.88 1.50
N ARG A 13 15.52 -10.94 2.68
CA ARG A 13 14.77 -10.97 3.95
C ARG A 13 14.11 -9.65 4.35
N ASP A 14 14.64 -8.53 3.87
CA ASP A 14 14.11 -7.20 4.20
C ASP A 14 12.95 -6.82 3.27
N SER A 15 13.10 -7.13 1.98
CA SER A 15 12.10 -6.82 0.94
C SER A 15 10.80 -7.60 1.08
N THR A 16 10.81 -8.78 1.70
CA THR A 16 9.56 -9.51 2.00
C THR A 16 8.81 -8.91 3.19
N GLU A 17 9.52 -8.35 4.18
CA GLU A 17 8.90 -7.90 5.42
C GLU A 17 8.13 -6.59 5.21
N GLU A 18 8.72 -5.60 4.55
CA GLU A 18 8.04 -4.33 4.25
C GLU A 18 6.86 -4.49 3.30
N GLY A 19 6.99 -5.34 2.28
CA GLY A 19 5.89 -5.60 1.37
C GLY A 19 4.72 -6.34 2.04
N THR A 20 5.02 -7.25 2.95
CA THR A 20 3.99 -7.91 3.78
C THR A 20 3.31 -6.92 4.73
N VAL A 21 4.04 -5.91 5.22
CA VAL A 21 3.48 -4.84 6.06
C VAL A 21 2.47 -4.00 5.27
N LEU A 22 2.77 -3.59 4.03
CA LEU A 22 1.84 -2.82 3.20
C LEU A 22 0.49 -3.56 3.00
N ILE A 23 0.53 -4.83 2.62
CA ILE A 23 -0.69 -5.63 2.44
C ILE A 23 -1.44 -5.80 3.75
N ARG A 24 -0.73 -6.09 4.85
CA ARG A 24 -1.33 -6.24 6.18
C ARG A 24 -2.02 -4.95 6.61
N ASP A 25 -1.37 -3.81 6.44
CA ASP A 25 -1.88 -2.52 6.85
C ASP A 25 -3.07 -2.11 5.98
N SER A 26 -3.01 -2.37 4.67
CA SER A 26 -4.16 -2.21 3.77
C SER A 26 -5.34 -3.10 4.18
N LEU A 27 -5.12 -4.33 4.63
CA LEU A 27 -6.20 -5.21 5.14
C LEU A 27 -6.80 -4.67 6.44
N VAL A 28 -5.98 -4.21 7.38
CA VAL A 28 -6.45 -3.62 8.65
C VAL A 28 -7.25 -2.34 8.39
N ALA A 29 -6.77 -1.48 7.50
CA ALA A 29 -7.48 -0.27 7.08
C ALA A 29 -8.80 -0.61 6.39
N THR A 30 -8.82 -1.64 5.53
CA THR A 30 -10.03 -2.12 4.85
C THR A 30 -11.07 -2.67 5.84
N ASP A 31 -10.64 -3.46 6.82
CA ASP A 31 -11.53 -3.94 7.88
C ASP A 31 -12.13 -2.78 8.68
N TRP A 32 -11.34 -1.76 8.99
CA TRP A 32 -11.83 -0.55 9.63
C TRP A 32 -12.83 0.20 8.75
N CYS A 33 -12.53 0.34 7.46
CA CYS A 33 -13.41 0.95 6.47
C CYS A 33 -14.76 0.21 6.37
N HIS A 34 -14.77 -1.13 6.37
CA HIS A 34 -15.99 -1.92 6.38
C HIS A 34 -16.83 -1.77 7.66
N LYS A 35 -16.19 -1.46 8.79
CA LYS A 35 -16.87 -1.20 10.07
C LYS A 35 -17.33 0.26 10.21
N THR A 36 -16.92 1.12 9.30
CA THR A 36 -17.21 2.55 9.31
C THR A 36 -18.29 2.88 8.31
N THR A 37 -19.22 3.76 8.68
CA THR A 37 -20.21 4.29 7.75
C THR A 37 -19.67 5.56 7.11
N PHE A 38 -19.32 5.48 5.83
CA PHE A 38 -18.92 6.63 5.03
C PHE A 38 -20.14 7.32 4.40
N LEU A 39 -20.03 8.63 4.21
CA LEU A 39 -21.05 9.43 3.53
C LEU A 39 -21.01 9.22 2.02
N GLY A 40 -19.81 9.08 1.47
CA GLY A 40 -19.53 8.88 0.07
C GLY A 40 -19.15 7.44 -0.28
N ARG A 41 -18.69 7.27 -1.51
CA ARG A 41 -18.11 6.03 -2.00
C ARG A 41 -16.65 5.95 -1.54
N LEU A 42 -16.27 4.74 -1.17
CA LEU A 42 -14.90 4.34 -0.91
C LEU A 42 -14.50 3.28 -1.93
N GLN A 43 -13.42 3.54 -2.64
CA GLN A 43 -12.72 2.53 -3.43
C GLN A 43 -11.58 1.95 -2.60
N LEU A 44 -11.59 0.63 -2.45
CA LEU A 44 -10.53 -0.10 -1.77
C LEU A 44 -9.30 -0.25 -2.69
N PRO A 45 -8.11 -0.45 -2.11
CA PRO A 45 -6.90 -0.73 -2.87
C PRO A 45 -7.07 -1.97 -3.76
N THR A 46 -6.67 -1.86 -5.02
CA THR A 46 -6.80 -2.94 -6.01
C THR A 46 -5.91 -4.13 -5.65
N VAL A 47 -4.78 -3.90 -5.00
CA VAL A 47 -3.84 -4.94 -4.56
C VAL A 47 -4.51 -6.00 -3.68
N LEU A 48 -5.54 -5.63 -2.90
CA LEU A 48 -6.27 -6.57 -2.04
C LEU A 48 -7.16 -7.54 -2.83
N SER A 49 -7.48 -7.22 -4.08
CA SER A 49 -8.27 -8.07 -4.99
C SER A 49 -7.39 -8.80 -6.00
N MET A 50 -6.08 -8.55 -6.03
CA MET A 50 -5.13 -9.20 -6.90
C MET A 50 -4.70 -10.57 -6.36
N ASP A 51 -4.29 -11.45 -7.26
CA ASP A 51 -3.70 -12.74 -6.92
C ASP A 51 -2.30 -12.58 -6.28
N GLU A 52 -1.84 -13.61 -5.57
CA GLU A 52 -0.55 -13.57 -4.84
C GLU A 52 0.66 -13.28 -5.74
N GLU A 53 0.61 -13.67 -7.02
CA GLU A 53 1.68 -13.43 -7.99
C GLU A 53 1.75 -11.94 -8.38
N ASP A 54 0.61 -11.33 -8.70
CA ASP A 54 0.49 -9.90 -9.00
C ASP A 54 0.83 -9.05 -7.77
N GLN A 55 0.36 -9.43 -6.59
CA GLN A 55 0.71 -8.75 -5.34
C GLN A 55 2.23 -8.71 -5.14
N LYS A 56 2.93 -9.83 -5.35
CA LYS A 56 4.41 -9.87 -5.25
C LYS A 56 5.09 -8.96 -6.26
N LEU A 57 4.56 -8.87 -7.48
CA LEU A 57 5.11 -8.02 -8.52
C LEU A 57 4.97 -6.53 -8.15
N ILE A 58 3.78 -6.12 -7.75
CA ILE A 58 3.49 -4.75 -7.30
C ILE A 58 4.28 -4.38 -6.04
N LEU A 59 4.45 -5.32 -5.10
CA LEU A 59 5.30 -5.11 -3.92
C LEU A 59 6.77 -4.92 -4.27
N LYS A 60 7.27 -5.65 -5.26
CA LYS A 60 8.64 -5.50 -5.75
C LYS A 60 8.82 -4.14 -6.43
N GLU A 61 7.84 -3.71 -7.23
CA GLU A 61 7.85 -2.38 -7.83
C GLU A 61 7.78 -1.28 -6.76
N MET A 62 6.93 -1.43 -5.74
CA MET A 62 6.85 -0.50 -4.60
C MET A 62 8.16 -0.38 -3.83
N HIS A 63 8.87 -1.49 -3.63
CA HIS A 63 10.14 -1.47 -2.90
C HIS A 63 11.24 -0.71 -3.65
N ASP A 64 11.25 -0.76 -4.98
CA ASP A 64 12.22 -0.04 -5.82
C ASP A 64 11.77 1.40 -6.12
N TRP A 65 10.52 1.74 -5.78
CA TRP A 65 9.90 3.01 -6.12
C TRP A 65 10.16 4.08 -5.05
N ASP A 66 10.93 5.10 -5.43
CA ASP A 66 11.22 6.31 -4.64
C ASP A 66 10.56 7.57 -5.27
N GLY A 67 9.58 7.38 -6.17
CA GLY A 67 8.92 8.46 -6.91
C GLY A 67 7.76 9.13 -6.16
N ASP A 68 7.28 10.25 -6.71
CA ASP A 68 6.04 10.90 -6.26
C ASP A 68 4.81 10.10 -6.69
N GLN A 69 3.81 10.01 -5.81
CA GLN A 69 2.56 9.31 -6.10
C GLN A 69 1.76 9.96 -7.23
N HIS A 70 1.53 9.21 -8.31
CA HIS A 70 0.70 9.54 -9.47
C HIS A 70 -0.19 8.35 -9.85
N GLU A 71 -1.12 8.54 -10.80
CA GLU A 71 -2.14 7.53 -11.18
C GLU A 71 -1.53 6.21 -11.71
N GLU A 72 -0.36 6.30 -12.35
CA GLU A 72 0.40 5.14 -12.85
C GLU A 72 1.42 4.58 -11.84
N SER A 73 1.49 5.12 -10.61
CA SER A 73 2.46 4.65 -9.62
C SER A 73 2.07 3.30 -9.06
N PRO A 74 3.05 2.45 -8.67
CA PRO A 74 2.75 1.22 -7.95
C PRO A 74 2.01 1.50 -6.62
N ALA A 75 2.20 2.68 -6.03
CA ALA A 75 1.48 3.10 -4.83
C ALA A 75 -0.03 3.23 -5.05
N GLU A 76 -0.48 3.53 -6.28
CA GLU A 76 -1.91 3.63 -6.60
C GLU A 76 -2.66 2.31 -6.34
N HIS A 77 -1.95 1.18 -6.43
CA HIS A 77 -2.53 -0.14 -6.15
C HIS A 77 -2.82 -0.34 -4.67
N PHE A 78 -2.16 0.43 -3.80
CA PHE A 78 -2.33 0.46 -2.35
C PHE A 78 -3.23 1.64 -1.90
N THR A 79 -3.70 2.48 -2.81
CA THR A 79 -4.44 3.72 -2.49
C THR A 79 -5.91 3.46 -2.23
N PHE A 80 -6.40 3.96 -1.09
CA PHE A 80 -7.82 4.15 -0.80
C PHE A 80 -8.32 5.44 -1.45
N VAL A 81 -9.38 5.37 -2.25
CA VAL A 81 -9.95 6.55 -2.90
C VAL A 81 -11.30 6.87 -2.29
N PHE A 82 -11.40 8.06 -1.69
CA PHE A 82 -12.63 8.55 -1.08
C PHE A 82 -13.29 9.59 -1.98
N SER A 83 -14.60 9.47 -2.20
CA SER A 83 -15.36 10.46 -2.97
C SER A 83 -15.78 11.68 -2.16
N GLU A 84 -15.68 11.61 -0.82
CA GLU A 84 -16.08 12.68 0.09
C GLU A 84 -14.88 13.11 0.96
N GLN A 85 -14.62 14.42 1.03
CA GLN A 85 -13.49 14.96 1.79
C GLN A 85 -13.60 14.65 3.30
N LYS A 86 -14.82 14.60 3.84
CA LYS A 86 -15.05 14.27 5.26
C LYS A 86 -14.66 12.83 5.58
N ASP A 87 -14.93 11.90 4.67
CA ASP A 87 -14.59 10.49 4.85
C ASP A 87 -13.07 10.29 4.75
N TYR A 88 -12.43 11.01 3.81
CA TYR A 88 -10.98 11.08 3.71
C TYR A 88 -10.33 11.60 5.00
N ASP A 89 -10.81 12.72 5.54
CA ASP A 89 -10.31 13.30 6.79
C ASP A 89 -10.49 12.34 7.99
N SER A 90 -11.65 11.68 8.06
CA SER A 90 -11.92 10.65 9.07
C SER A 90 -10.95 9.46 8.96
N PHE A 91 -10.64 9.03 7.74
CA PHE A 91 -9.66 7.98 7.48
C PHE A 91 -8.24 8.41 7.86
N LEU A 92 -7.82 9.63 7.51
CA LEU A 92 -6.53 10.18 7.94
C LEU A 92 -6.43 10.29 9.46
N SER A 93 -7.54 10.57 10.16
CA SER A 93 -7.56 10.55 11.62
C SER A 93 -7.33 9.15 12.20
N VAL A 94 -7.59 8.08 11.43
CA VAL A 94 -7.33 6.68 11.82
C VAL A 94 -5.91 6.24 11.50
N ASP A 95 -5.26 6.90 10.54
CA ASP A 95 -3.85 6.70 10.18
C ASP A 95 -2.86 6.98 11.34
N ASN A 96 -3.33 7.60 12.42
CA ASN A 96 -2.63 7.70 13.71
C ASN A 96 -2.21 6.33 14.33
N ARG A 97 -2.60 5.21 13.70
CA ARG A 97 -2.20 3.84 14.07
C ARG A 97 -0.82 3.41 13.54
N ASN A 98 -0.03 4.31 12.92
CA ASN A 98 1.24 3.97 12.24
C ASN A 98 1.05 2.92 11.12
N LEU A 99 -0.07 2.98 10.41
CA LEU A 99 -0.29 2.10 9.26
C LEU A 99 0.37 2.73 8.04
N LYS A 100 1.10 1.96 7.23
CA LYS A 100 1.59 2.42 5.93
C LYS A 100 0.49 2.24 4.89
N VAL A 101 -0.46 3.17 4.83
CA VAL A 101 -1.53 3.17 3.83
C VAL A 101 -1.54 4.44 3.00
N PHE A 102 -1.87 4.29 1.72
CA PHE A 102 -2.00 5.41 0.79
C PHE A 102 -3.48 5.78 0.70
N ALA A 103 -3.81 7.06 0.75
CA ALA A 103 -5.18 7.51 0.60
C ALA A 103 -5.24 8.81 -0.18
N ARG A 104 -6.25 8.95 -1.04
CA ARG A 104 -6.51 10.19 -1.76
C ARG A 104 -8.00 10.50 -1.83
N PHE A 105 -8.27 11.79 -1.98
CA PHE A 105 -9.59 12.29 -2.32
C PHE A 105 -9.74 12.27 -3.85
N GLY A 106 -10.67 11.47 -4.36
CA GLY A 106 -11.00 11.38 -5.77
C GLY A 106 -12.27 12.16 -6.07
N VAL A 107 -12.17 13.23 -6.87
CA VAL A 107 -13.36 13.94 -7.34
C VAL A 107 -13.98 13.11 -8.46
N GLU A 108 -15.13 12.46 -8.20
CA GLU A 108 -15.94 11.89 -9.29
C GLU A 108 -16.34 13.06 -10.21
N HIS A 109 -15.85 13.02 -11.46
CA HIS A 109 -16.03 14.07 -12.45
C HIS A 109 -17.21 13.79 -13.39
#